data_AF-A0A7N0TTD2-F1
#
_entry.id   AF-A0A7N0TTD2-F1
#
_cell.length_a   1.000
_cell.length_b   1.000
_cell.length_c   1.000
_cell.angle_alpha   90.00
_cell.angle_beta   90.00
_cell.angle_gamma   90.00
#
_symmetry.space_group_name_H-M   'P 1'
#
loop_
_entity.id
_entity.type
_entity.pdbx_description
1 polymer ?
#
loop_
_entity_poly.entity_id
_entity_poly.type
_entity_poly.pdbx_seq_one_letter_code
_entity_poly.pdbx_strand_id
1 'polypeptide(L)' 'MIWHVQNENFILDSTRIFIKVFHLLLLDGSLIFPECILIFGLILLLMINSTSGQKDIPWLYFISSISLVMSIAALNRAQ' A
#
# COMPACT_ATOMS: atom_id res chain seq x y z
N MET A 1 25.81 -0.98 21.84
CA MET A 1 26.31 -1.10 20.45
C MET A 1 25.58 -2.20 19.65
N ILE A 2 25.28 -3.38 20.23
CA ILE A 2 24.51 -4.46 19.58
C ILE A 2 23.10 -4.05 19.10
N TRP A 3 22.42 -3.18 19.86
CA TRP A 3 21.04 -2.76 19.56
C TRP A 3 20.91 -1.99 18.23
N HIS A 4 21.92 -1.19 17.87
CA HIS A 4 21.93 -0.43 16.61
C HIS A 4 22.16 -1.37 15.41
N VAL A 5 23.12 -2.29 15.53
CA VAL A 5 23.45 -3.27 14.48
C VAL A 5 22.28 -4.25 14.23
N GLN A 6 21.54 -4.62 15.28
CA GLN A 6 20.33 -5.44 15.13
C GLN A 6 19.18 -4.69 14.44
N ASN A 7 19.00 -3.40 14.73
CA ASN A 7 17.99 -2.58 14.06
C ASN A 7 18.27 -2.42 12.56
N GLU A 8 19.53 -2.22 12.17
CA GLU A 8 19.92 -2.08 10.76
C GLU A 8 19.70 -3.37 9.97
N ASN A 9 20.07 -4.53 10.53
CA ASN A 9 19.79 -5.82 9.90
C ASN A 9 18.28 -6.12 9.81
N PHE A 10 17.50 -5.72 10.81
CA PHE A 10 16.05 -5.88 10.79
C PHE A 10 15.37 -5.04 9.71
N ILE A 11 15.81 -3.79 9.54
CA ILE A 11 15.34 -2.91 8.46
C ILE A 11 15.69 -3.51 7.10
N LEU A 12 16.93 -3.95 6.91
CA LEU A 12 17.42 -4.47 5.64
C LEU A 12 16.73 -5.81 5.26
N ASP A 13 16.47 -6.67 6.24
CA ASP A 13 15.71 -7.91 6.06
C ASP A 13 14.23 -7.63 5.75
N SER A 14 13.61 -6.69 6.46
CA SER A 14 12.24 -6.24 6.21
C SER A 14 12.08 -5.65 4.82
N THR A 15 13.02 -4.81 4.37
CA THR A 15 13.01 -4.25 3.01
C THR A 15 13.15 -5.36 1.96
N ARG A 16 13.98 -6.36 2.20
CA ARG A 16 14.16 -7.50 1.29
C ARG A 16 12.89 -8.36 1.16
N ILE A 17 12.22 -8.63 2.28
CA ILE A 17 10.95 -9.36 2.30
C ILE A 17 9.87 -8.54 1.59
N PHE A 18 9.80 -7.23 1.88
CA PHE A 18 8.85 -6.32 1.27
C PHE A 18 8.96 -6.28 -0.25
N ILE A 19 10.18 -6.17 -0.80
CA ILE A 19 10.39 -6.18 -2.25
C ILE A 19 9.96 -7.51 -2.87
N LYS A 20 10.24 -8.65 -2.22
CA LYS A 20 9.81 -9.96 -2.72
C LYS A 20 8.30 -10.14 -2.72
N VAL A 21 7.62 -9.73 -1.65
CA VAL A 21 6.16 -9.80 -1.55
C VAL A 21 5.51 -8.83 -2.52
N PHE A 22 6.03 -7.61 -2.66
CA PHE A 22 5.55 -6.62 -3.62
C PHE A 22 5.76 -7.12 -5.05
N HIS A 23 6.90 -7.75 -5.34
CA HIS A 23 7.17 -8.32 -6.65
C HIS A 23 6.27 -9.54 -6.93
N LEU A 24 6.04 -10.42 -5.96
CA LEU A 24 5.11 -11.54 -6.11
C LEU A 24 3.67 -11.04 -6.33
N LEU A 25 3.23 -10.06 -5.54
CA LEU A 25 1.94 -9.39 -5.65
C LEU A 25 1.76 -8.70 -7.03
N LEU A 26 2.86 -8.24 -7.64
CA LEU A 26 2.89 -7.58 -8.94
C LEU A 26 3.15 -8.57 -10.10
N LEU A 27 3.53 -9.82 -9.85
CA LEU A 27 3.89 -10.79 -10.90
C LEU A 27 2.89 -11.97 -11.02
N ASP A 28 2.17 -12.34 -9.95
CA ASP A 28 1.24 -13.49 -9.93
C ASP A 28 -0.08 -13.26 -10.71
N GLY A 29 -0.22 -12.09 -11.34
CA GLY A 29 -1.16 -11.89 -12.44
C GLY A 29 -2.52 -11.29 -12.06
N SER A 30 -3.03 -10.51 -13.00
CA SER A 30 -4.46 -10.21 -13.22
C SER A 30 -5.11 -8.97 -12.60
N LEU A 31 -4.42 -8.12 -11.83
CA LEU A 31 -5.06 -6.97 -11.13
C LEU A 31 -4.26 -5.65 -11.12
N ILE A 32 -3.30 -5.50 -12.04
CA ILE A 32 -2.26 -4.47 -11.99
C ILE A 32 -2.54 -3.31 -12.96
N PHE A 33 -3.44 -2.39 -12.65
CA PHE A 33 -3.30 -1.06 -13.28
C PHE A 33 -3.79 0.09 -12.38
N PRO A 34 -4.95 -0.05 -11.73
CA PRO A 34 -5.49 1.00 -10.85
C PRO A 34 -5.65 0.56 -9.38
N GLU A 35 -6.22 -0.61 -9.10
CA GLU A 35 -6.56 -1.06 -7.73
C GLU A 35 -5.35 -1.13 -6.81
N CYS A 36 -4.26 -1.79 -7.20
CA CYS A 36 -3.09 -1.96 -6.32
C CYS A 36 -2.42 -0.61 -5.98
N ILE A 37 -2.37 0.31 -6.95
CA ILE A 37 -1.82 1.66 -6.74
C ILE A 37 -2.72 2.45 -5.80
N LEU A 38 -4.05 2.30 -5.91
CA LEU A 38 -5.02 2.90 -5.00
C LEU A 38 -4.94 2.33 -3.59
N ILE A 39 -4.80 1.01 -3.42
CA ILE A 39 -4.63 0.35 -2.11
C ILE A 39 -3.33 0.82 -1.47
N PHE A 40 -2.24 0.83 -2.24
CA PHE A 40 -0.94 1.25 -1.74
C PHE A 40 -0.92 2.73 -1.37
N GLY A 41 -1.52 3.59 -2.21
CA GLY A 41 -1.71 5.01 -1.93
C GLY A 41 -2.56 5.25 -0.67
N LEU A 42 -3.63 4.47 -0.46
CA LEU A 42 -4.48 4.56 0.73
C LEU A 42 -3.73 4.19 2.02
N ILE A 43 -2.91 3.13 1.99
CA ILE A 43 -2.12 2.69 3.15
C ILE A 43 -1.03 3.71 3.48
N LEU A 44 -0.32 4.25 2.47
CA LEU A 44 0.68 5.29 2.67
C LEU A 44 0.04 6.58 3.21
N LEU A 45 -1.08 7.01 2.63
CA LEU A 45 -1.84 8.16 3.12
C LEU A 45 -2.29 7.93 4.57
N LEU A 46 -2.66 6.70 4.94
CA LEU A 46 -2.97 6.30 6.31
C LEU A 46 -1.81 6.35 7.26
N MET A 47 -0.65 5.88 6.85
CA MET A 47 0.54 5.99 7.66
C MET A 47 0.90 7.47 7.91
N ILE A 48 0.81 8.33 6.88
CA ILE A 48 1.11 9.76 6.96
C ILE A 48 0.08 10.49 7.83
N ASN A 49 -1.21 10.26 7.62
CA ASN A 49 -2.28 10.89 8.39
C ASN A 49 -2.25 10.45 9.87
N SER A 50 -1.86 9.21 10.15
CA SER A 50 -1.68 8.73 11.53
C SER A 50 -0.45 9.31 12.24
N THR A 51 0.58 9.74 11.51
CA THR A 51 1.79 10.33 12.10
C THR A 51 1.80 11.86 12.10
N SER A 52 1.03 12.52 11.22
CA SER A 52 1.05 13.99 11.10
C SER A 52 0.31 14.73 12.23
N GLY A 53 -0.50 14.02 13.04
CA GLY A 53 -1.28 14.61 14.15
C GLY A 53 -2.35 15.61 13.72
N GLN A 54 -2.43 15.88 12.42
CA GLN A 54 -3.26 16.87 11.77
C GLN A 54 -4.28 16.08 10.94
N LYS A 55 -5.57 16.27 11.23
CA LYS A 55 -6.72 15.55 10.64
C LYS A 55 -6.95 15.95 9.17
N ASP A 56 -5.87 16.19 8.45
CA ASP A 56 -5.89 16.84 7.17
C ASP A 56 -6.12 15.80 6.09
N ILE A 57 -7.40 15.80 5.71
CA ILE A 57 -7.95 15.35 4.43
C ILE A 57 -8.50 13.90 4.43
N PRO A 58 -9.54 13.61 5.25
CA PRO A 58 -10.39 12.43 5.08
C PRO A 58 -11.03 12.32 3.68
N TRP A 59 -11.09 13.43 2.93
CA TRP A 59 -11.61 13.46 1.56
C TRP A 59 -10.77 12.63 0.58
N LEU A 60 -9.44 12.61 0.73
CA LEU A 60 -8.56 11.81 -0.15
C LEU A 60 -8.77 10.31 0.07
N TYR A 61 -9.05 9.88 1.31
CA TYR A 61 -9.47 8.51 1.58
C TYR A 61 -10.79 8.16 0.94
N PHE A 62 -11.74 9.09 0.99
CA PHE A 62 -13.07 8.88 0.43
C PHE A 62 -13.00 8.74 -1.08
N ILE A 63 -12.25 9.62 -1.76
CA ILE A 63 -12.00 9.56 -3.20
C ILE A 63 -11.28 8.26 -3.59
N SER A 64 -10.22 7.90 -2.86
CA SER A 64 -9.47 6.67 -3.11
C SER A 64 -10.30 5.40 -2.85
N SER A 65 -11.20 5.40 -1.87
CA SER A 65 -12.09 4.27 -1.57
C SER A 65 -13.19 4.11 -2.63
N ILE A 66 -13.78 5.21 -3.10
CA ILE A 66 -14.76 5.17 -4.20
C ILE A 66 -14.09 4.67 -5.49
N SER A 67 -12.88 5.16 -5.79
CA SER A 67 -12.13 4.72 -6.97
C SER A 67 -11.79 3.23 -6.91
N LEU A 68 -11.47 2.70 -5.73
CA LEU A 68 -11.22 1.27 -5.52
C LEU A 68 -12.48 0.43 -5.74
N VAL A 69 -13.62 0.83 -5.16
CA VAL A 69 -14.90 0.13 -5.31
C VAL A 69 -15.32 0.09 -6.79
N MET A 70 -15.17 1.19 -7.52
CA MET A 70 -15.48 1.25 -8.95
C MET A 70 -14.60 0.33 -9.78
N SER A 71 -13.31 0.22 -9.45
CA SER A 71 -12.37 -0.63 -10.16
C SER A 71 -12.68 -2.12 -9.93
N ILE A 72 -12.94 -2.52 -8.68
CA ILE A 72 -13.38 -3.90 -8.34
C ILE A 72 -14.72 -4.23 -9.03
N ALA A 73 -15.67 -3.28 -9.06
CA ALA A 73 -16.94 -3.47 -9.74
C ALA A 73 -16.80 -3.59 -11.27
N ALA A 74 -15.85 -2.88 -11.88
CA ALA A 74 -15.55 -2.99 -13.30
C ALA A 74 -14.89 -4.32 -13.65
N LEU A 75 -13.95 -4.79 -12.82
CA LEU A 75 -13.32 -6.10 -12.97
C LEU A 75 -14.35 -7.23 -12.87
N ASN A 76 -15.19 -7.21 -11.83
CA ASN A 76 -16.23 -8.23 -11.63
C ASN A 76 -17.31 -8.23 -12.73
N ARG A 77 -17.42 -7.17 -13.53
CA ARG A 77 -18.30 -7.12 -14.70
C ARG A 77 -17.62 -7.53 -16.01
N ALA A 78 -16.29 -7.60 -16.04
CA ALA A 78 -15.51 -7.96 -17.22
C ALA A 78 -15.20 -9.48 -17.30
N GLN A 79 -15.56 -10.25 -16.27
CA GLN A 79 -15.59 -11.72 -16.25
C GLN A 79 -17.01 -12.24 -16.46
#